data_AF-A0A375AES9-F1
#
_entry.id   AF-A0A375AES9-F1
#
_cell.length_a   1.000
_cell.length_b   1.000
_cell.length_c   1.000
_cell.angle_alpha   90.00
_cell.angle_beta   90.00
_cell.angle_gamma   90.00
#
_symmetry.space_group_name_H-M   'P 1'
#
loop_
_entity.id
_entity.type
_entity.pdbx_description
1 polymer ?
#
loop_
_entity_poly.entity_id
_entity_poly.type
_entity_poly.pdbx_seq_one_letter_code
_entity_poly.pdbx_strand_id
1 'polypeptide(L)'
;MTNLNQKQQAAARKRRQPVNSSITKEQWAKIKTELQSYFCHIEFKYSDTVISVLRVRDGESRTVLSVYFDGEQRFSWGDEKTEAYNPITRLFWCEKKRRLFSVRRVAQLERAIGERRAKECIPGLHDSVSYWLPFFSSSTSLIRQFKKAEGLTWVNNAGGVDDAS
;
A
#
# COMPACT_ATOMS: atom_id res chain seq x y z
N MET A 1 1.42 -38.35 -34.02
CA MET A 1 2.34 -37.23 -33.75
C MET A 1 1.62 -35.94 -34.14
N THR A 2 0.87 -35.34 -33.22
CA THR A 2 -0.05 -34.23 -33.53
C THR A 2 0.66 -32.92 -33.22
N ASN A 3 1.08 -32.22 -34.28
CA ASN A 3 1.74 -30.92 -34.18
C ASN A 3 0.78 -29.89 -33.55
N LEU A 4 1.18 -29.35 -32.39
CA LEU A 4 0.49 -28.26 -31.73
C LEU A 4 0.56 -26.98 -32.58
N ASN A 5 -0.61 -26.41 -32.82
CA ASN A 5 -0.86 -25.19 -33.58
C ASN A 5 -0.16 -23.97 -32.92
N GLN A 6 0.69 -23.27 -33.67
CA GLN A 6 1.41 -22.07 -33.23
C GLN A 6 0.48 -20.97 -32.67
N LYS A 7 -0.79 -20.94 -33.10
CA LYS A 7 -1.79 -19.99 -32.57
C LYS A 7 -2.20 -20.28 -31.11
N GLN A 8 -2.10 -21.52 -30.64
CA GLN A 8 -2.40 -21.87 -29.24
C GLN A 8 -1.23 -21.56 -28.30
N GLN A 9 0.00 -21.54 -28.81
CA GLN A 9 1.18 -21.13 -28.04
C GLN A 9 1.28 -19.61 -27.88
N ALA A 10 0.65 -18.82 -28.78
CA ALA A 10 0.59 -17.37 -28.70
C ALA A 10 -0.39 -16.85 -27.63
N ALA A 11 -1.47 -17.58 -27.33
CA ALA A 11 -2.49 -17.17 -26.36
C ALA A 11 -2.02 -17.33 -24.89
N ALA A 12 -1.18 -18.34 -24.60
CA ALA A 12 -0.61 -18.56 -23.27
C ALA A 12 0.64 -17.70 -22.97
N ARG A 13 1.09 -16.91 -23.95
CA ARG A 13 2.23 -15.99 -23.87
C ARG A 13 1.83 -14.53 -24.10
N LYS A 14 0.64 -14.13 -23.62
CA LYS A 14 0.51 -12.77 -23.07
C LYS A 14 1.37 -12.71 -21.79
N ARG A 15 2.69 -12.72 -22.00
CA ARG A 15 3.67 -12.05 -21.15
C ARG A 15 2.98 -10.75 -20.79
N ARG A 16 2.69 -10.53 -19.49
CA ARG A 16 2.39 -9.20 -18.98
C ARG A 16 3.38 -8.29 -19.68
N GLN A 17 2.88 -7.43 -20.57
CA GLN A 17 3.70 -6.38 -21.12
C GLN A 17 4.34 -5.70 -19.92
N PRO A 18 5.64 -5.38 -19.93
CA PRO A 18 6.22 -4.61 -18.85
C PRO A 18 5.41 -3.33 -18.78
N VAL A 19 4.54 -3.27 -17.80
CA VAL A 19 3.74 -2.11 -17.48
C VAL A 19 4.76 -1.02 -17.25
N ASN A 20 4.69 0.06 -18.03
CA ASN A 20 5.63 1.18 -18.02
C ASN A 20 5.57 1.91 -16.67
N SER A 21 6.07 1.27 -15.62
CA SER A 21 6.65 1.96 -14.49
C SER A 21 7.88 2.65 -15.07
N SER A 22 7.87 3.98 -15.07
CA SER A 22 9.00 4.79 -15.55
C SER A 22 10.28 4.54 -14.75
N ILE A 23 10.20 3.79 -13.64
CA ILE A 23 11.28 3.51 -12.72
C ILE A 23 11.95 2.18 -13.10
N THR A 24 13.23 2.25 -13.49
CA THR A 24 14.02 1.08 -13.89
C THR A 24 14.33 0.16 -12.71
N LYS A 25 14.81 -1.06 -13.02
CA LYS A 25 15.22 -2.03 -11.99
C LYS A 25 16.34 -1.48 -11.11
N GLU A 26 17.28 -0.76 -11.72
CA GLU A 26 18.43 -0.14 -11.06
C GLU A 26 17.98 1.02 -10.15
N GLN A 27 17.02 1.83 -10.62
CA GLN A 27 16.42 2.88 -9.78
C GLN A 27 15.68 2.28 -8.59
N TRP A 28 14.90 1.22 -8.77
CA TRP A 28 14.27 0.51 -7.67
C TRP A 28 15.27 -0.07 -6.66
N ALA A 29 16.45 -0.49 -7.12
CA ALA A 29 17.52 -0.93 -6.22
C ALA A 29 18.06 0.23 -5.37
N LYS A 30 18.29 1.40 -5.97
CA LYS A 30 18.70 2.62 -5.24
C LYS A 30 17.64 3.08 -4.24
N ILE A 31 16.38 3.15 -4.67
CA ILE A 31 15.23 3.46 -3.80
C ILE A 31 15.18 2.50 -2.61
N LYS A 32 15.38 1.19 -2.84
CA LYS A 32 15.37 0.21 -1.75
C LYS A 32 16.43 0.50 -0.70
N THR A 33 17.65 0.82 -1.13
CA THR A 33 18.75 1.18 -0.22
C THR A 33 18.40 2.43 0.58
N GLU A 34 17.87 3.46 -0.07
CA GLU A 34 17.48 4.71 0.60
C GLU A 34 16.33 4.49 1.60
N LEU A 35 15.31 3.70 1.25
CA LEU A 35 14.22 3.32 2.16
C LEU A 35 14.71 2.57 3.41
N GLN A 36 15.88 1.93 3.34
CA GLN A 36 16.49 1.23 4.49
C GLN A 36 17.33 2.16 5.37
N SER A 37 17.63 3.38 4.91
CA SER A 37 18.32 4.41 5.68
C SER A 37 17.49 4.87 6.89
N TYR A 38 18.19 5.31 7.93
CA TYR A 38 17.58 5.92 9.12
C TYR A 38 16.93 7.28 8.84
N PHE A 39 17.43 8.02 7.85
CA PHE A 39 16.96 9.37 7.50
C PHE A 39 16.30 9.42 6.12
N CYS A 40 15.64 8.33 5.75
CA CYS A 40 14.96 8.19 4.46
C CYS A 40 13.97 9.34 4.21
N HIS A 41 14.16 10.01 3.07
CA HIS A 41 13.19 10.90 2.44
C HIS A 41 13.22 10.67 0.93
N ILE A 42 12.14 10.11 0.37
CA ILE A 42 12.03 9.83 -1.07
C ILE A 42 10.73 10.40 -1.60
N GLU A 43 10.79 11.03 -2.77
CA GLU A 43 9.63 11.58 -3.44
C GLU A 43 9.39 10.91 -4.78
N PHE A 44 8.11 10.74 -5.09
CA PHE A 44 7.63 10.25 -6.37
C PHE A 44 6.60 11.24 -6.91
N LYS A 45 6.45 11.29 -8.23
CA LYS A 45 5.35 12.01 -8.88
C LYS A 45 4.37 10.97 -9.43
N TYR A 46 3.09 11.20 -9.17
CA TYR A 46 2.00 10.40 -9.70
C TYR A 46 0.86 11.33 -10.13
N SER A 47 0.60 11.42 -11.44
CA SER A 47 -0.25 12.48 -12.00
C SER A 47 0.20 13.85 -11.47
N ASP A 48 -0.68 14.59 -10.79
CA ASP A 48 -0.39 15.90 -10.23
C ASP A 48 0.05 15.87 -8.75
N THR A 49 0.04 14.69 -8.12
CA THR A 49 0.35 14.52 -6.70
C THR A 49 1.80 14.11 -6.48
N VAL A 50 2.46 14.76 -5.52
CA VAL A 50 3.76 14.33 -4.99
C VAL A 50 3.51 13.32 -3.87
N ILE A 51 4.04 12.12 -4.04
CA ILE A 51 3.99 11.06 -3.03
C ILE A 51 5.33 11.02 -2.32
N SER A 52 5.39 11.44 -1.06
CA SER A 52 6.62 11.38 -0.27
C SER A 52 6.61 10.24 0.73
N VAL A 53 7.77 9.65 0.94
CA VAL A 53 7.99 8.54 1.88
C VAL A 53 9.08 8.94 2.86
N LEU A 54 8.73 8.97 4.14
CA LEU A 54 9.64 9.33 5.22
C LEU A 54 9.72 8.20 6.25
N ARG A 55 10.88 8.06 6.90
CA ARG A 55 10.99 7.23 8.10
C ARG A 55 10.53 8.00 9.33
N VAL A 56 9.53 7.47 10.03
CA VAL A 56 8.96 8.09 11.25
C VAL A 56 8.93 7.10 12.40
N ARG A 57 8.82 7.59 13.64
CA ARG A 57 8.64 6.75 14.83
C ARG A 57 7.18 6.29 14.95
N ASP A 58 6.98 5.00 15.22
CA ASP A 58 5.69 4.33 15.45
C ASP A 58 5.71 3.63 16.82
N GLY A 59 6.20 4.37 17.81
CA GLY A 59 6.57 3.90 19.14
C GLY A 59 7.99 4.34 19.52
N GLU A 60 8.34 4.16 20.78
CA GLU A 60 9.64 4.59 21.33
C GLU A 60 10.82 3.88 20.67
N SER A 61 10.71 2.56 20.46
CA SER A 61 11.78 1.69 19.93
C SER A 61 11.54 1.23 18.49
N ARG A 62 10.56 1.80 17.78
CA ARG A 62 10.15 1.33 16.45
C ARG A 62 9.99 2.48 15.47
N THR A 63 10.50 2.28 14.26
CA THR A 63 10.24 3.17 13.11
C THR A 63 9.49 2.44 12.00
N VAL A 64 8.76 3.20 11.20
CA VAL A 64 8.03 2.77 10.00
C VAL A 64 8.27 3.73 8.86
N LEU A 65 7.96 3.31 7.65
CA LEU A 65 7.89 4.19 6.48
C LEU A 65 6.46 4.75 6.39
N SER A 66 6.33 6.07 6.35
CA SER A 66 5.05 6.78 6.28
C SER A 66 4.91 7.46 4.92
N VAL A 67 3.72 7.37 4.33
CA VAL A 67 3.41 7.89 2.99
C VAL A 67 2.51 9.12 3.08
N TYR A 68 2.96 10.22 2.50
CA TYR A 68 2.25 11.49 2.44
C TYR A 68 1.88 11.83 0.99
N PHE A 69 0.82 12.59 0.81
CA PHE A 69 0.38 13.15 -0.47
C PHE A 69 0.48 14.68 -0.37
N ASP A 70 1.29 15.28 -1.25
CA ASP A 70 1.58 16.72 -1.26
C ASP A 70 2.02 17.26 0.12
N GLY A 71 2.81 16.46 0.83
CA GLY A 71 3.31 16.78 2.18
C GLY A 71 2.28 16.56 3.31
N GLU A 72 1.04 16.20 2.99
CA GLU A 72 -0.01 15.96 3.97
C GLU A 72 -0.32 14.47 4.15
N GLN A 73 -0.82 14.13 5.34
CA GLN A 73 -1.31 12.80 5.66
C GLN A 73 -2.50 12.91 6.62
N ARG A 74 -3.68 12.46 6.18
CA ARG A 74 -4.90 12.46 7.01
C ARG A 74 -5.50 11.05 7.06
N PHE A 75 -5.60 10.45 8.24
CA PHE A 75 -6.06 9.05 8.37
C PHE A 75 -7.47 8.80 7.79
N SER A 76 -8.34 9.82 7.80
CA SER A 76 -9.68 9.72 7.21
C SER A 76 -9.65 9.44 5.71
N TRP A 77 -8.58 9.81 5.00
CA TRP A 77 -8.43 9.54 3.56
C TRP A 77 -8.47 8.06 3.22
N GLY A 78 -8.12 7.19 4.16
CA GLY A 78 -8.11 5.74 3.97
C GLY A 78 -9.44 5.05 4.28
N ASP A 79 -10.52 5.77 4.59
CA ASP A 79 -11.82 5.17 4.84
C ASP A 79 -12.82 5.55 3.73
N GLU A 80 -13.15 4.58 2.90
CA GLU A 80 -14.09 4.71 1.76
C GLU A 80 -15.49 5.12 2.15
N LYS A 81 -15.86 4.98 3.42
CA LYS A 81 -17.18 5.36 3.91
C LYS A 81 -17.27 6.83 4.29
N THR A 82 -16.15 7.56 4.23
CA THR A 82 -16.08 8.97 4.64
C THR A 82 -16.02 9.89 3.43
N GLU A 83 -16.57 11.10 3.56
CA GLU A 83 -16.49 12.13 2.51
C GLU A 83 -15.05 12.59 2.24
N ALA A 84 -14.16 12.39 3.21
CA ALA A 84 -12.75 12.72 3.09
C ALA A 84 -11.94 11.65 2.33
N TYR A 85 -12.57 10.56 1.87
CA TYR A 85 -11.87 9.47 1.19
C TYR A 85 -11.03 9.98 0.01
N ASN A 86 -9.76 9.56 -0.04
CA ASN A 86 -8.88 9.83 -1.16
C ASN A 86 -8.58 8.51 -1.89
N PRO A 87 -9.04 8.33 -3.15
CA PRO A 87 -8.80 7.11 -3.93
C PRO A 87 -7.32 6.74 -4.13
N ILE A 88 -6.41 7.72 -4.09
CA ILE A 88 -4.95 7.51 -4.21
C ILE A 88 -4.42 6.59 -3.09
N THR A 89 -5.10 6.55 -1.93
CA THR A 89 -4.74 5.63 -0.83
C THR A 89 -4.75 4.16 -1.25
N ARG A 90 -5.63 3.72 -2.18
CA ARG A 90 -5.62 2.33 -2.67
C ARG A 90 -4.31 1.92 -3.34
N LEU A 91 -3.64 2.89 -3.97
CA LEU A 91 -2.40 2.67 -4.70
C LEU A 91 -1.19 2.74 -3.78
N PHE A 92 -1.15 3.68 -2.84
CA PHE A 92 0.08 3.98 -2.09
C PHE A 92 0.01 3.71 -0.59
N TRP A 93 -1.15 3.40 -0.03
CA TRP A 93 -1.31 3.00 1.37
C TRP A 93 -1.52 1.48 1.50
N CYS A 94 -1.33 0.97 2.72
CA CYS A 94 -1.56 -0.43 3.05
C CYS A 94 -3.03 -0.69 3.40
N GLU A 95 -3.69 -1.62 2.70
CA GLU A 95 -4.98 -2.13 3.15
C GLU A 95 -4.83 -2.86 4.49
N LYS A 96 -5.72 -2.56 5.42
CA LYS A 96 -5.93 -3.25 6.69
C LYS A 96 -7.36 -3.71 6.74
N LYS A 97 -7.53 -4.94 7.21
CA LYS A 97 -8.84 -5.53 7.48
C LYS A 97 -8.97 -5.77 8.97
N ARG A 98 -10.01 -5.21 9.58
CA ARG A 98 -10.31 -5.37 11.00
C ARG A 98 -11.72 -5.92 11.15
N ARG A 99 -11.88 -6.93 12.02
CA ARG A 99 -13.21 -7.39 12.42
C ARG A 99 -13.86 -6.35 13.33
N LEU A 100 -15.16 -6.12 13.15
CA LEU A 100 -15.92 -5.22 14.04
C LEU A 100 -15.87 -5.71 15.49
N PHE A 101 -15.95 -7.04 15.67
CA PHE A 101 -15.82 -7.70 16.97
C PHE A 101 -14.61 -8.62 17.00
N SER A 102 -13.91 -8.66 18.14
CA SER A 102 -12.80 -9.60 18.34
C SER A 102 -13.31 -11.03 18.37
N VAL A 103 -12.48 -11.99 17.94
CA VAL A 103 -12.83 -13.42 17.94
C VAL A 103 -13.26 -13.89 19.33
N ARG A 104 -12.58 -13.41 20.38
CA ARG A 104 -12.93 -13.69 21.78
C ARG A 104 -14.34 -13.19 22.12
N ARG A 105 -14.70 -11.98 21.68
CA ARG A 105 -16.00 -11.39 21.96
C ARG A 105 -17.11 -12.14 21.24
N VAL A 106 -16.91 -12.49 19.98
CA VAL A 106 -17.85 -13.32 19.21
C VAL A 106 -18.08 -14.65 19.92
N ALA A 107 -17.01 -15.39 20.26
CA ALA A 107 -17.13 -16.68 20.94
C ALA A 107 -17.82 -16.60 22.31
N GLN A 108 -17.60 -15.51 23.06
CA GLN A 108 -18.29 -15.28 24.34
C GLN A 108 -19.79 -15.10 24.14
N LEU A 109 -20.20 -14.34 23.11
CA LEU A 109 -21.60 -14.09 22.79
C LEU A 109 -22.27 -15.37 22.31
N GLU A 110 -21.66 -16.09 21.38
CA GLU A 110 -22.19 -17.36 20.86
C GLU A 110 -22.34 -18.41 21.96
N ARG A 111 -21.41 -18.45 22.94
CA ARG A 111 -21.54 -19.35 24.11
C ARG A 111 -22.70 -18.96 25.02
N ALA A 112 -22.94 -17.67 25.21
CA ALA A 112 -23.95 -17.18 26.14
C ALA A 112 -25.38 -17.32 25.61
N ILE A 113 -25.59 -17.06 24.31
CA ILE A 113 -26.95 -16.99 23.72
C ILE A 113 -27.15 -17.93 22.52
N GLY A 114 -26.12 -18.68 22.12
CA GLY A 114 -26.13 -19.52 20.91
C GLY A 114 -25.82 -18.73 19.64
N GLU A 115 -25.16 -19.38 18.69
CA GLU A 115 -24.70 -18.75 17.43
C GLU A 115 -25.84 -18.10 16.63
N ARG A 116 -26.95 -18.83 16.44
CA ARG A 116 -28.11 -18.35 15.67
C ARG A 116 -28.67 -17.05 16.26
N ARG A 117 -28.87 -17.03 17.57
CA ARG A 117 -29.44 -15.89 18.29
C ARG A 117 -28.46 -14.73 18.37
N ALA A 118 -27.16 -15.00 18.47
CA ALA A 118 -26.13 -13.96 18.44
C ALA A 118 -26.12 -13.19 17.11
N LYS A 119 -26.27 -13.89 15.98
CA LYS A 119 -26.38 -13.28 14.64
C LYS A 119 -27.68 -12.48 14.46
N GLU A 120 -28.80 -12.97 15.00
CA GLU A 120 -30.09 -12.27 14.97
C GLU A 120 -30.07 -10.98 15.81
N CYS A 121 -29.50 -11.04 17.02
CA CYS A 121 -29.48 -9.89 17.93
C CYS A 121 -28.40 -8.85 17.61
N ILE A 122 -27.29 -9.25 16.97
CA ILE A 122 -26.18 -8.36 16.64
C ILE A 122 -25.86 -8.50 15.15
N PRO A 123 -26.55 -7.72 14.30
CA PRO A 123 -26.22 -7.63 12.88
C PRO A 123 -24.75 -7.26 12.68
N GLY A 124 -24.06 -8.01 11.82
CA GLY A 124 -22.64 -7.80 11.53
C GLY A 124 -21.67 -8.31 12.60
N LEU A 125 -22.11 -9.23 13.48
CA LEU A 125 -21.25 -9.87 14.48
C LEU A 125 -19.92 -10.43 13.92
N HIS A 126 -19.96 -10.95 12.69
CA HIS A 126 -18.79 -11.51 12.00
C HIS A 126 -18.20 -10.58 10.94
N ASP A 127 -18.76 -9.38 10.78
CA ASP A 127 -18.36 -8.48 9.72
C ASP A 127 -16.98 -7.88 9.99
N SER A 128 -16.42 -7.36 8.91
CA SER A 128 -15.12 -6.73 8.92
C SER A 128 -15.14 -5.48 8.06
N VAL A 129 -14.30 -4.53 8.43
CA VAL A 129 -14.08 -3.29 7.71
C VAL A 129 -12.68 -3.32 7.11
N SER A 130 -12.57 -2.91 5.86
CA SER A 130 -11.30 -2.58 5.22
C SER A 130 -11.08 -1.08 5.28
N TYR A 131 -9.85 -0.67 5.54
CA TYR A 131 -9.39 0.71 5.50
C TYR A 131 -7.91 0.74 5.11
N TRP A 132 -7.42 1.88 4.65
CA TRP A 132 -6.04 2.04 4.23
C TRP A 132 -5.26 2.85 5.27
N LEU A 133 -4.00 2.46 5.51
CA LEU A 133 -3.08 3.19 6.39
C LEU A 133 -1.80 3.57 5.65
N PRO A 134 -1.21 4.75 5.96
CA PRO A 134 -0.01 5.26 5.30
C PRO A 134 1.28 4.53 5.69
N PHE A 135 1.22 3.58 6.62
CA PHE A 135 2.40 3.01 7.25
C PHE A 135 2.81 1.65 6.67
N PHE A 136 4.09 1.53 6.35
CA PHE A 136 4.74 0.28 5.93
C PHE A 136 5.84 -0.08 6.93
N SER A 137 5.81 -1.33 7.41
CA SER A 137 6.85 -1.85 8.31
C SER A 137 8.14 -2.24 7.58
N SER A 138 8.13 -2.31 6.24
CA SER A 138 9.31 -2.68 5.46
C SER A 138 9.34 -2.04 4.07
N SER A 139 10.54 -1.72 3.60
CA SER A 139 10.77 -1.19 2.25
C SER A 139 10.30 -2.17 1.17
N THR A 140 10.47 -3.48 1.37
CA THR A 140 9.99 -4.51 0.44
C THR A 140 8.48 -4.45 0.23
N SER A 141 7.70 -4.30 1.32
CA SER A 141 6.24 -4.21 1.22
C SER A 141 5.78 -2.94 0.50
N LEU A 142 6.46 -1.81 0.76
CA LEU A 142 6.21 -0.53 0.11
C LEU A 142 6.51 -0.60 -1.39
N ILE A 143 7.71 -1.05 -1.76
CA ILE A 143 8.11 -1.18 -3.17
C ILE A 143 7.14 -2.08 -3.94
N ARG A 144 6.72 -3.20 -3.36
CA ARG A 144 5.75 -4.10 -4.00
C ARG A 144 4.42 -3.40 -4.25
N GLN A 145 3.99 -2.54 -3.33
CA GLN A 145 2.76 -1.78 -3.48
C GLN A 145 2.90 -0.69 -4.54
N PHE A 146 3.97 0.11 -4.48
CA PHE A 146 4.23 1.22 -5.41
C PHE A 146 4.47 0.74 -6.86
N LYS A 147 5.08 -0.44 -7.05
CA LYS A 147 5.25 -1.06 -8.37
C LYS A 147 3.94 -1.40 -9.09
N LYS A 148 2.79 -1.37 -8.39
CA LYS A 148 1.47 -1.58 -9.00
C LYS A 148 0.91 -0.30 -9.62
N ALA A 149 1.44 0.88 -9.25
CA ALA A 149 0.97 2.15 -9.77
C ALA A 149 1.62 2.45 -11.13
N GLU A 150 0.80 2.45 -12.18
CA GLU A 150 1.22 2.80 -13.54
C GLU A 150 1.42 4.31 -13.66
N GLY A 151 2.50 4.77 -14.30
CA GLY A 151 2.78 6.21 -14.41
C GLY A 151 3.45 6.84 -13.18
N LEU A 152 3.80 6.05 -12.16
CA LEU A 152 4.65 6.51 -11.07
C LEU A 152 6.06 6.82 -11.60
N THR A 153 6.57 8.01 -11.30
CA THR A 153 7.95 8.43 -11.58
C THR A 153 8.69 8.75 -10.30
N TRP A 154 10.00 8.49 -10.29
CA TRP A 154 10.85 8.80 -9.15
C TRP A 154 11.42 10.21 -9.32
N VAL A 155 11.20 11.07 -8.32
CA VAL A 155 11.84 12.38 -8.26
C VAL A 155 13.23 12.13 -7.69
N ASN A 156 14.22 12.06 -8.58
CA ASN A 156 15.60 11.86 -8.18
C ASN A 156 16.10 13.16 -7.54
N ASN A 157 16.14 13.21 -6.21
CA ASN A 157 16.98 14.16 -5.49
C ASN A 157 18.43 13.68 -5.66
N ALA A 158 18.97 13.84 -6.86
CA ALA A 158 20.40 13.83 -7.04
C ALA A 158 20.93 15.01 -6.21
N GLY A 159 21.50 14.72 -5.05
CA GLY A 159 22.46 15.61 -4.43
C GLY A 159 23.64 15.78 -5.40
N GLY A 160 23.52 16.75 -6.30
CA GLY A 160 24.63 17.54 -6.79
C GLY A 160 24.76 18.71 -5.82
N VAL A 161 25.80 18.66 -5.01
CA VAL A 161 26.35 19.84 -4.34
C VAL A 161 26.99 20.71 -5.44
N ASP A 162 26.82 22.04 -5.38
CA ASP A 162 27.83 23.08 -5.69
C ASP A 162 27.18 24.40 -6.21
N ASP A 163 27.43 25.47 -5.43
CA ASP A 163 27.57 26.89 -5.76
C ASP A 163 26.54 27.64 -6.63
N ALA A 164 25.81 28.56 -5.97
CA ALA A 164 25.52 29.88 -6.52
C ALA A 164 25.37 30.91 -5.38
N SER A 165 26.51 31.58 -5.13
CA SER A 165 26.72 32.98 -4.70
C SER A 165 25.86 33.60 -3.59
#